data_AF-A0A2T6NK76-F1
#
_entry.id   AF-A0A2T6NK76-F1
#
_cell.length_a   1.000
_cell.length_b   1.000
_cell.length_c   1.000
_cell.angle_alpha   90.00
_cell.angle_beta   90.00
_cell.angle_gamma   90.00
#
_symmetry.space_group_name_H-M   'P 1'
#
loop_
_entity.id
_entity.type
_entity.pdbx_description
1 polymer ?
#
loop_
_entity_poly.entity_id
_entity_poly.type
_entity_poly.pdbx_seq_one_letter_code
_entity_poly.pdbx_strand_id
1 'polypeptide(L)'
;MKLQSGLILTLLLLVFGDLLAADFEDAMHAMTNGEYHEAYRGFKRLAKRDHTQSQYQLGMLYLFGKGVEQNADQGITWLKEAANNGSYRAANELGQIYLSGKGVDIDEKEAIKWLELATEIAEQNEGEAEDGCD
;
A
#
# COMPACT_ATOMS: atom_id res chain seq x y z
N MET A 1 -20.39 -39.67 2.46
CA MET A 1 -19.39 -38.86 1.73
C MET A 1 -18.91 -37.74 2.65
N LYS A 2 -17.76 -37.91 3.31
CA LYS A 2 -17.11 -36.80 4.03
C LYS A 2 -16.24 -36.08 3.01
N LEU A 3 -16.81 -35.09 2.32
CA LEU A 3 -16.03 -34.19 1.48
C LEU A 3 -15.00 -33.50 2.37
N GLN A 4 -13.76 -33.48 1.90
CA GLN A 4 -12.60 -32.93 2.58
C GLN A 4 -12.85 -31.46 2.95
N SER A 5 -13.17 -31.17 4.22
CA SER A 5 -13.24 -29.78 4.71
C SER A 5 -11.95 -29.01 4.46
N GLY A 6 -10.81 -29.70 4.35
CA GLY A 6 -9.52 -29.10 3.98
C GLY A 6 -9.42 -28.66 2.52
N LEU A 7 -10.04 -29.40 1.58
CA LEU A 7 -9.97 -29.09 0.14
C LEU A 7 -10.78 -27.84 -0.22
N ILE A 8 -11.92 -27.63 0.46
CA ILE A 8 -12.74 -26.42 0.29
C ILE A 8 -12.02 -25.21 0.88
N LEU A 9 -11.36 -25.34 2.03
CA LEU A 9 -10.60 -24.24 2.62
C LEU A 9 -9.38 -23.86 1.77
N THR A 10 -8.66 -24.84 1.21
CA THR A 10 -7.53 -24.56 0.30
C THR A 10 -7.99 -24.00 -1.04
N LEU A 11 -9.09 -24.49 -1.62
CA LEU A 11 -9.68 -23.90 -2.83
C LEU A 11 -10.17 -22.46 -2.59
N LEU A 12 -10.77 -22.17 -1.44
CA LEU A 12 -11.15 -20.81 -1.08
C LEU A 12 -9.91 -19.91 -0.98
N LEU A 13 -8.89 -20.32 -0.21
CA LEU A 13 -7.67 -19.52 -0.07
C LEU A 13 -6.93 -19.29 -1.41
N LEU A 14 -6.87 -20.30 -2.28
CA LEU A 14 -6.29 -20.17 -3.63
C LEU A 14 -7.09 -19.20 -4.50
N VAL A 15 -8.42 -19.37 -4.57
CA VAL A 15 -9.29 -18.48 -5.37
C VAL A 15 -9.31 -17.04 -4.81
N PHE A 16 -9.23 -16.87 -3.49
CA PHE A 16 -9.18 -15.54 -2.86
C PHE A 16 -7.81 -14.85 -3.06
N GLY A 17 -6.71 -15.60 -3.15
CA GLY A 17 -5.38 -15.06 -3.46
C GLY A 17 -5.28 -14.57 -4.91
N ASP A 18 -5.70 -15.41 -5.87
CA ASP A 18 -5.64 -15.08 -7.30
C ASP A 18 -6.56 -13.91 -7.68
N LEU A 19 -7.72 -13.76 -7.01
CA LEU A 19 -8.67 -12.67 -7.27
C LEU A 19 -8.11 -11.29 -6.87
N LEU A 20 -7.28 -11.22 -5.82
CA LEU A 20 -6.71 -9.97 -5.35
C LEU A 20 -5.60 -9.45 -6.27
N ALA A 21 -4.83 -10.35 -6.90
CA ALA A 21 -3.77 -9.98 -7.84
C ALA A 21 -4.35 -9.31 -9.10
N ALA A 22 -5.41 -9.88 -9.69
CA ALA A 22 -6.08 -9.31 -10.87
C ALA A 22 -6.67 -7.91 -10.59
N ASP A 23 -7.33 -7.73 -9.44
CA ASP A 23 -7.89 -6.44 -9.05
C ASP A 23 -6.82 -5.33 -8.91
N PHE A 24 -5.59 -5.70 -8.50
CA PHE A 24 -4.49 -4.74 -8.36
C PHE A 24 -3.88 -4.37 -9.71
N GLU A 25 -3.68 -5.35 -10.59
CA GLU A 25 -3.16 -5.12 -11.94
C GLU A 25 -4.09 -4.20 -12.74
N ASP A 26 -5.40 -4.42 -12.68
CA ASP A 26 -6.39 -3.54 -13.32
C ASP A 26 -6.29 -2.10 -12.81
N ALA A 27 -6.15 -1.92 -11.50
CA ALA A 27 -6.00 -0.60 -10.89
C ALA A 27 -4.68 0.09 -11.31
N MET A 28 -3.59 -0.67 -11.42
CA MET A 28 -2.30 -0.18 -11.90
C MET A 28 -2.34 0.17 -13.39
N HIS A 29 -3.01 -0.65 -14.21
CA HIS A 29 -3.18 -0.39 -15.63
C HIS A 29 -3.99 0.89 -15.87
N ALA A 30 -5.08 1.08 -15.14
CA ALA A 30 -5.83 2.34 -15.14
C ALA A 30 -4.96 3.53 -14.72
N MET A 31 -4.11 3.36 -13.69
CA MET A 31 -3.18 4.40 -13.23
C MET A 31 -2.17 4.79 -14.32
N THR A 32 -1.61 3.82 -15.04
CA THR A 32 -0.64 4.06 -16.12
C THR A 32 -1.29 4.70 -17.36
N ASN A 33 -2.56 4.40 -17.62
CA ASN A 33 -3.31 4.98 -18.74
C ASN A 33 -3.89 6.37 -18.44
N GLY A 34 -3.72 6.87 -17.21
CA GLY A 34 -4.27 8.17 -16.78
C GLY A 34 -5.75 8.12 -16.39
N GLU A 35 -6.34 6.93 -16.29
CA GLU A 35 -7.71 6.67 -15.85
C GLU A 35 -7.79 6.71 -14.32
N TYR A 36 -7.38 7.84 -13.73
CA TYR A 36 -7.12 7.96 -12.30
C TYR A 36 -8.36 7.70 -11.42
N HIS A 37 -9.57 7.99 -11.92
CA HIS A 37 -10.78 7.71 -11.17
C HIS A 37 -11.05 6.20 -11.02
N GLU A 38 -10.69 5.42 -12.03
CA GLU A 38 -10.81 3.96 -11.99
C GLU A 38 -9.72 3.34 -11.11
N ALA A 39 -8.48 3.82 -11.25
CA ALA A 39 -7.38 3.48 -10.35
C ALA A 39 -7.73 3.75 -8.89
N TYR A 40 -8.31 4.92 -8.58
CA TYR A 40 -8.80 5.26 -7.25
C TYR A 40 -9.81 4.24 -6.72
N ARG A 41 -10.81 3.86 -7.54
CA ARG A 41 -11.81 2.87 -7.13
C ARG A 41 -11.17 1.51 -6.84
N GLY A 42 -10.23 1.08 -7.67
CA GLY A 42 -9.49 -0.17 -7.49
C GLY A 42 -8.67 -0.17 -6.20
N PHE A 43 -7.77 0.81 -6.06
CA PHE A 43 -6.94 0.94 -4.86
C PHE A 43 -7.77 1.13 -3.58
N LYS A 44 -8.88 1.87 -3.62
CA LYS A 44 -9.78 2.02 -2.45
C LYS A 44 -10.42 0.70 -2.03
N ARG A 45 -10.79 -0.19 -2.96
CA ARG A 45 -11.32 -1.51 -2.61
C ARG A 45 -10.27 -2.39 -1.96
N LEU A 46 -9.07 -2.42 -2.54
CA LEU A 46 -7.95 -3.25 -2.08
C LEU A 46 -7.36 -2.74 -0.76
N ALA A 47 -7.19 -1.42 -0.61
CA ALA A 47 -6.67 -0.79 0.60
C ALA A 47 -7.53 -1.07 1.84
N LYS A 48 -8.86 -1.20 1.65
CA LYS A 48 -9.81 -1.60 2.70
C LYS A 48 -9.72 -3.08 3.11
N ARG A 49 -8.94 -3.87 2.38
CA ARG A 49 -8.65 -5.28 2.65
C ARG A 49 -7.18 -5.46 3.05
N ASP A 50 -6.59 -4.41 3.61
CA ASP A 50 -5.20 -4.35 4.08
C ASP A 50 -4.14 -4.67 3.03
N HIS A 51 -4.43 -4.46 1.75
CA HIS A 51 -3.43 -4.59 0.70
C HIS A 51 -2.46 -3.40 0.74
N THR A 52 -1.29 -3.61 1.34
CA THR A 52 -0.26 -2.62 1.64
C THR A 52 0.09 -1.71 0.45
N GLN A 53 0.32 -2.30 -0.73
CA GLN A 53 0.69 -1.51 -1.91
C GLN A 53 -0.46 -0.62 -2.40
N SER A 54 -1.71 -1.06 -2.25
CA SER A 54 -2.88 -0.24 -2.60
C SER A 54 -3.13 0.88 -1.59
N GLN A 55 -2.84 0.65 -0.30
CA GLN A 55 -2.87 1.73 0.70
C GLN A 55 -1.86 2.82 0.33
N TYR A 56 -0.63 2.45 -0.06
CA TYR A 56 0.36 3.40 -0.54
C TYR A 56 -0.14 4.19 -1.76
N GLN A 57 -0.61 3.50 -2.81
CA GLN A 57 -1.09 4.17 -4.03
C GLN A 57 -2.29 5.08 -3.76
N LEU A 58 -3.23 4.65 -2.92
CA LEU A 58 -4.38 5.46 -2.53
C LEU A 58 -3.94 6.72 -1.77
N GLY A 59 -2.95 6.61 -0.89
CA GLY A 59 -2.32 7.76 -0.24
C GLY A 59 -1.79 8.78 -1.24
N MET A 60 -1.07 8.31 -2.26
CA MET A 60 -0.53 9.17 -3.32
C MET A 60 -1.63 9.83 -4.16
N LEU A 61 -2.70 9.10 -4.50
CA LEU A 61 -3.83 9.68 -5.24
C LEU A 61 -4.47 10.85 -4.50
N TYR A 62 -4.68 10.73 -3.17
CA TYR A 62 -5.17 11.82 -2.34
C TYR A 62 -4.18 12.98 -2.24
N LEU A 63 -2.88 12.71 -2.08
CA LEU A 63 -1.86 13.77 -1.98
C LEU A 63 -1.73 14.62 -3.24
N PHE A 64 -1.94 14.01 -4.41
CA PHE A 64 -1.84 14.68 -5.70
C PHE A 64 -3.19 15.06 -6.33
N GLY A 65 -4.32 14.72 -5.69
CA GLY A 65 -5.64 14.97 -6.25
C GLY A 65 -5.88 14.26 -7.59
N LYS A 66 -5.35 13.04 -7.77
CA LYS A 66 -5.49 12.27 -9.00
C LYS A 66 -6.68 11.34 -8.90
N GLY A 67 -7.71 11.57 -9.72
CA GLY A 67 -8.92 10.73 -9.74
C GLY A 67 -9.84 10.87 -8.52
N VAL A 68 -9.40 11.68 -7.54
CA VAL A 68 -10.10 12.05 -6.31
C VAL A 68 -9.69 13.48 -5.95
N GLU A 69 -10.52 14.20 -5.20
CA GLU A 69 -10.17 15.52 -4.67
C GLU A 69 -8.91 15.44 -3.80
N GLN A 70 -8.03 16.43 -3.95
CA GLN A 70 -6.79 16.49 -3.18
C GLN A 70 -7.10 16.63 -1.69
N ASN A 71 -6.50 15.76 -0.88
CA ASN A 71 -6.70 15.77 0.57
C ASN A 71 -5.45 15.20 1.26
N ALA A 72 -4.64 16.08 1.84
CA ALA A 72 -3.40 15.68 2.48
C ALA A 72 -3.63 14.77 3.70
N ASP A 73 -4.61 15.09 4.54
CA ASP A 73 -4.92 14.31 5.75
C ASP A 73 -5.30 12.87 5.42
N GLN A 74 -6.16 12.67 4.41
CA GLN A 74 -6.51 11.35 3.91
C GLN A 74 -5.30 10.64 3.31
N GLY A 75 -4.48 11.36 2.52
CA GLY A 75 -3.26 10.81 1.94
C GLY A 75 -2.29 10.28 2.99
N ILE A 76 -2.01 11.10 4.00
CA ILE A 76 -1.13 10.77 5.13
C ILE A 76 -1.71 9.61 5.95
N THR A 77 -3.03 9.58 6.17
CA THR A 77 -3.69 8.47 6.86
C THR A 77 -3.42 7.15 6.14
N TRP A 78 -3.64 7.08 4.83
CA TRP A 78 -3.39 5.85 4.06
C TRP A 78 -1.92 5.47 3.97
N LEU A 79 -1.01 6.46 3.92
CA LEU A 79 0.43 6.18 4.00
C LEU A 79 0.83 5.62 5.36
N LYS A 80 0.23 6.08 6.46
CA LYS A 80 0.48 5.53 7.81
C LYS A 80 0.03 4.08 7.91
N GLU A 81 -1.15 3.75 7.38
CA GLU A 81 -1.61 2.36 7.29
C GLU A 81 -0.64 1.49 6.47
N ALA A 82 -0.21 1.97 5.30
CA ALA A 82 0.75 1.24 4.46
C ALA A 82 2.10 1.03 5.18
N ALA A 83 2.61 2.05 5.87
CA ALA A 83 3.86 1.96 6.62
C ALA A 83 3.75 0.93 7.77
N ASN A 84 2.66 0.97 8.53
CA ASN A 84 2.38 0.00 9.60
C ASN A 84 2.24 -1.43 9.06
N ASN A 85 1.79 -1.59 7.81
CA ASN A 85 1.70 -2.87 7.10
C ASN A 85 2.98 -3.25 6.33
N GLY A 86 4.14 -2.68 6.69
CA GLY A 86 5.44 -3.08 6.14
C GLY A 86 5.83 -2.39 4.83
N SER A 87 5.22 -1.26 4.47
CA SER A 87 5.65 -0.47 3.31
C SER A 87 6.79 0.49 3.68
N TYR A 88 8.03 0.09 3.41
CA TYR A 88 9.18 1.00 3.56
C TYR A 88 9.04 2.27 2.69
N ARG A 89 8.39 2.15 1.52
CA ARG A 89 8.11 3.29 0.62
C ARG A 89 7.16 4.29 1.27
N ALA A 90 6.10 3.82 1.93
CA ALA A 90 5.15 4.70 2.60
C ALA A 90 5.79 5.38 3.82
N ALA A 91 6.56 4.64 4.61
CA ALA A 91 7.31 5.19 5.75
C ALA A 91 8.30 6.28 5.28
N ASN A 92 9.07 6.03 4.22
CA ASN A 92 9.98 7.01 3.66
C ASN A 92 9.25 8.27 3.12
N GLU A 93 8.09 8.10 2.48
CA GLU A 93 7.27 9.22 2.01
C GLU A 93 6.71 10.06 3.16
N LEU A 94 6.28 9.44 4.26
CA LEU A 94 5.86 10.15 5.47
C LEU A 94 7.00 10.96 6.09
N GLY A 95 8.21 10.39 6.12
CA GLY A 95 9.42 11.11 6.55
C GLY A 95 9.63 12.40 5.75
N GLN A 96 9.56 12.30 4.42
CA GLN A 96 9.69 13.46 3.53
C GLN A 96 8.54 14.48 3.69
N ILE A 97 7.31 14.01 3.89
CA ILE A 97 6.15 14.89 4.13
C ILE A 97 6.36 15.73 5.38
N TYR A 98 6.81 15.14 6.49
CA TYR A 98 7.06 15.85 7.74
C TYR A 98 8.31 16.75 7.69
N LEU A 99 9.32 16.43 6.85
CA LEU A 99 10.46 17.34 6.62
C LEU A 99 10.08 18.55 5.76
N SER A 100 9.24 18.34 4.74
CA SER A 100 8.87 19.38 3.78
C SER A 100 7.66 20.22 4.21
N GLY A 101 6.88 19.75 5.20
CA GLY A 101 5.62 20.37 5.60
C GLY A 101 4.53 20.25 4.53
N LYS A 102 4.56 19.20 3.71
CA LYS A 102 3.60 19.01 2.62
C LYS A 102 2.24 18.56 3.16
N GLY A 103 1.37 19.52 3.45
CA GLY A 103 0.01 19.26 3.95
C GLY A 103 -0.06 18.97 5.45
N VAL A 104 1.06 19.11 6.17
CA VAL A 104 1.18 19.09 7.63
C VAL A 104 2.23 20.11 8.05
N ASP A 105 2.25 20.47 9.32
CA ASP A 105 3.36 21.25 9.87
C ASP A 105 4.67 20.46 9.79
N ILE A 106 5.78 21.18 9.62
CA ILE A 106 7.11 20.58 9.65
C ILE A 106 7.33 19.99 11.06
N ASP A 107 7.70 18.71 11.11
CA ASP A 107 8.06 18.02 12.34
C ASP A 107 9.24 17.08 12.09
N GLU A 108 10.45 17.59 12.34
CA GLU A 108 11.68 16.82 12.14
C GLU A 108 11.73 15.56 13.01
N LYS A 109 11.14 15.59 14.21
CA LYS A 109 11.15 14.43 15.11
C LYS A 109 10.26 13.34 14.56
N GLU A 110 9.07 13.71 14.11
CA GLU A 110 8.15 12.76 13.48
C GLU A 110 8.74 12.23 12.18
N ALA A 111 9.37 13.07 11.38
CA ALA A 111 10.06 12.65 10.17
C ALA A 111 11.15 11.59 10.44
N ILE A 112 12.00 11.82 11.43
CA ILE A 112 13.07 10.88 11.81
C ILE A 112 12.47 9.52 12.17
N LYS A 113 11.40 9.47 12.98
CA LYS A 113 10.74 8.21 13.33
C LYS A 113 10.28 7.43 12.09
N TRP A 114 9.66 8.11 11.13
CA TRP A 114 9.18 7.45 9.91
C TRP A 114 10.34 6.98 9.01
N LEU A 115 11.44 7.73 8.94
CA LEU A 115 12.64 7.32 8.20
C LEU A 115 13.36 6.15 8.88
N GLU A 116 13.46 6.13 10.20
CA GLU A 116 14.01 5.01 10.97
C GLU A 116 13.18 3.73 10.75
N LEU A 117 11.85 3.84 10.82
CA LEU A 117 10.95 2.73 10.50
C LEU A 117 11.11 2.23 9.05
N ALA A 118 11.30 3.14 8.09
CA ALA A 118 11.53 2.76 6.70
C ALA A 118 12.80 1.89 6.54
N THR A 119 13.87 2.26 7.23
CA THR A 119 15.12 1.48 7.26
C THR A 119 14.90 0.12 7.92
N GLU A 120 14.25 0.08 9.08
CA GLU A 120 13.96 -1.18 9.80
C GLU A 120 13.15 -2.16 8.92
N ILE A 121 12.10 -1.67 8.27
CA ILE A 121 11.29 -2.49 7.35
C ILE A 121 12.11 -2.97 6.15
N ALA A 122 12.97 -2.11 5.59
CA ALA A 122 13.81 -2.48 4.45
C ALA A 122 14.81 -3.59 4.82
N GLU A 123 15.46 -3.48 5.99
CA GLU A 123 16.38 -4.49 6.51
C GLU A 123 15.69 -5.83 6.78
N GLN A 124 14.45 -5.82 7.29
CA GLN A 124 13.67 -7.04 7.49
C GLN A 124 13.32 -7.74 6.17
N ASN A 125 13.02 -6.97 5.12
CA ASN A 125 12.68 -7.50 3.80
C ASN A 125 13.89 -8.06 3.03
N GLU A 126 15.10 -7.58 3.32
CA GLU A 126 16.34 -8.10 2.69
C GLU A 126 16.65 -9.55 3.10
N GLY A 127 16.14 -10.02 4.25
CA GLY A 127 16.28 -11.41 4.70
C GLY A 127 15.44 -12.45 3.95
N GLU A 128 14.50 -12.03 3.09
CA GLU A 128 13.62 -12.93 2.32
C GLU A 128 14.08 -13.14 0.87
N ALA A 129 15.12 -12.41 0.41
CA ALA A 129 15.57 -12.43 -0.98
C ALA A 129 16.67 -13.47 -1.30
N GLU A 130 17.17 -14.24 -0.32
CA GLU A 130 18.28 -15.18 -0.54
C GLU A 130 17.87 -16.61 -0.96
N ASP A 131 16.58 -16.98 -0.97
CA ASP A 131 16.16 -18.38 -1.21
C ASP A 131 15.41 -18.60 -2.55
N GLY A 132 15.68 -17.78 -3.57
CA GLY A 132 14.89 -17.77 -4.81
C GLY A 132 15.68 -17.58 -6.11
N CYS A 133 16.84 -18.22 -6.25
CA CYS A 133 17.53 -18.38 -7.53
C CYS A 133 17.92 -19.86 -7.72
N ASP A 134 17.04 -20.64 -8.34
CA ASP A 134 17.35 -21.87 -9.11
C ASP A 134 16.46 -21.91 -10.36
#